data_AF-A0A8U0MJU8-F1
#
_entry.id   AF-A0A8U0MJU8-F1
#
_cell.length_a   1.000
_cell.length_b   1.000
_cell.length_c   1.000
_cell.angle_alpha   90.00
_cell.angle_beta   90.00
_cell.angle_gamma   90.00
#
_symmetry.space_group_name_H-M   'P 1'
#
loop_
_entity.id
_entity.type
_entity.pdbx_description
1 polymer ?
#
loop_
_entity_poly.entity_id
_entity_poly.type
_entity_poly.pdbx_seq_one_letter_code
_entity_poly.pdbx_strand_id
1 'polypeptide(L)'
;MVSGQSPDGHTSHLHPYSLPAPSRPTPSTSGVPTPAPRLPFLPRTAAQARPALRPRVPEAGSALVGPSPVGPARGAIKWRALCTGHPGASASACRPGPPYPRHDFATASSAANQGTTGALAARKALIVLAHAEKTSFNYAMKEAAVEALKRKGWEVTVSDLYAMNFNPVISRKDITGTLKDPGNFQYPAESVLAYKEGRLSPDIVAEQKKLEAADLVIFQFPLQWFGVPAILKGWFERVLIGEFAYTYAAMYDKGPFRNKKTVLSITTGGSGSMYSLQGIHGDMNIILWPIQSGTLHFCGFQVLEPQLTYSIGHTPMDARIQILEGWKKRLENIWDETPLYFAPSSLFDLNFQAGFLMKKEVQDEQKNETFGLSVGHHLGKSIPTDNQIKARK
;
A
#
# COMPACT_ATOMS: atom_id res chain seq x y z
N MET A 1 47.01 46.41 47.62
CA MET A 1 48.31 45.78 47.92
C MET A 1 48.06 44.37 48.44
N VAL A 2 48.75 43.38 47.86
CA VAL A 2 49.19 42.11 48.49
C VAL A 2 48.06 41.15 48.92
N SER A 3 47.68 40.16 48.12
CA SER A 3 48.25 38.79 48.01
C SER A 3 48.41 38.04 49.35
N GLY A 4 47.71 36.92 49.51
CA GLY A 4 47.92 35.98 50.61
C GLY A 4 47.55 34.55 50.20
N GLN A 5 48.55 33.70 50.06
CA GLN A 5 48.45 32.24 50.01
C GLN A 5 48.34 31.68 51.44
N SER A 6 47.61 30.56 51.62
CA SER A 6 47.95 29.46 52.54
C SER A 6 46.97 28.28 52.43
N PRO A 7 47.33 27.08 52.93
CA PRO A 7 47.18 25.83 52.19
C PRO A 7 46.38 24.71 52.90
N ASP A 8 46.34 23.55 52.23
CA ASP A 8 46.20 22.16 52.69
C ASP A 8 45.04 21.73 53.61
N GLY A 9 44.29 20.72 53.14
CA GLY A 9 43.30 19.98 53.90
C GLY A 9 43.13 18.56 53.37
N HIS A 10 43.36 17.59 54.25
CA HIS A 10 43.53 16.16 54.01
C HIS A 10 42.32 15.40 53.44
N THR A 11 42.69 14.32 52.74
CA THR A 11 41.96 13.13 52.29
C THR A 11 41.00 12.51 53.31
N SER A 12 39.82 12.08 52.83
CA SER A 12 39.07 10.95 53.41
C SER A 12 38.43 10.12 52.28
N HIS A 13 38.84 8.85 52.21
CA HIS A 13 38.28 7.81 51.34
C HIS A 13 36.99 7.26 51.96
N LEU A 14 35.93 7.11 51.18
CA LEU A 14 34.75 6.31 51.54
C LEU A 14 34.49 5.26 50.46
N HIS A 15 34.38 4.01 50.91
CA HIS A 15 34.11 2.80 50.14
C HIS A 15 32.69 2.78 49.55
N PRO A 16 32.46 2.01 48.47
CA PRO A 16 31.18 1.94 47.77
C PRO A 16 30.14 1.04 48.48
N TYR A 17 28.91 1.54 48.58
CA TYR A 17 27.74 0.81 49.06
C TYR A 17 27.38 -0.34 48.11
N SER A 18 27.35 -1.57 48.63
CA SER A 18 26.79 -2.75 47.97
C SER A 18 25.33 -2.93 48.40
N LEU A 19 24.40 -2.96 47.45
CA LEU A 19 22.97 -3.24 47.66
C LEU A 19 22.72 -4.76 47.70
N PRO A 20 21.90 -5.29 48.63
CA PRO A 20 21.56 -6.71 48.66
C PRO A 20 20.44 -7.05 47.65
N ALA A 21 20.58 -8.19 46.99
CA ALA A 21 19.62 -8.74 46.02
C ALA A 21 18.33 -9.27 46.71
N PRO A 22 17.17 -9.20 46.05
CA PRO A 22 15.91 -9.70 46.62
C PRO A 22 15.81 -11.23 46.56
N SER A 23 15.40 -11.83 47.67
CA SER A 23 15.16 -13.27 47.83
C SER A 23 13.89 -13.72 47.10
N ARG A 24 13.97 -14.83 46.36
CA ARG A 24 12.81 -15.53 45.75
C ARG A 24 12.03 -16.30 46.82
N PRO A 25 10.69 -16.28 46.82
CA PRO A 25 9.89 -17.20 47.62
C PRO A 25 9.81 -18.58 46.95
N THR A 26 9.94 -19.64 47.75
CA THR A 26 9.67 -21.03 47.40
C THR A 26 8.15 -21.32 47.41
N PRO A 27 7.64 -22.26 46.60
CA PRO A 27 6.21 -22.54 46.52
C PRO A 27 5.77 -23.50 47.63
N SER A 28 4.72 -23.13 48.37
CA SER A 28 4.03 -24.03 49.29
C SER A 28 2.94 -24.83 48.56
N THR A 29 2.90 -26.12 48.89
CA THR A 29 1.95 -27.11 48.39
C THR A 29 0.61 -27.04 49.13
N SER A 30 -0.43 -27.50 48.43
CA SER A 30 -1.74 -27.99 48.93
C SER A 30 -2.81 -26.95 49.26
N GLY A 31 -3.77 -26.84 48.34
CA GLY A 31 -5.03 -26.13 48.49
C GLY A 31 -5.89 -26.41 47.26
N VAL A 32 -6.59 -27.55 47.24
CA VAL A 32 -7.53 -27.94 46.19
C VAL A 32 -8.75 -27.00 46.25
N PRO A 33 -9.11 -26.26 45.19
CA PRO A 33 -10.38 -25.54 45.16
C PRO A 33 -11.49 -26.43 44.63
N THR A 34 -12.53 -26.60 45.45
CA THR A 34 -13.81 -27.22 45.11
C THR A 34 -14.46 -26.51 43.91
N PRO A 35 -15.01 -27.22 42.90
CA PRO A 35 -15.64 -26.58 41.75
C PRO A 35 -17.01 -25.99 42.11
N ALA A 36 -17.21 -24.72 41.73
CA ALA A 36 -18.51 -24.04 41.80
C ALA A 36 -19.56 -24.72 40.89
N PRO A 37 -20.86 -24.71 41.27
CA PRO A 37 -21.90 -25.41 40.53
C PRO A 37 -22.17 -24.77 39.16
N ARG A 38 -22.28 -25.63 38.13
CA ARG A 38 -22.63 -25.24 36.75
C ARG A 38 -24.09 -24.75 36.71
N LEU A 39 -24.29 -23.53 36.20
CA LEU A 39 -25.60 -23.02 35.83
C LEU A 39 -26.18 -23.84 34.67
N PRO A 40 -27.47 -24.22 34.69
CA PRO A 40 -28.08 -24.99 33.61
C PRO A 40 -28.26 -24.15 32.34
N PHE A 41 -27.84 -24.71 31.20
CA PHE A 41 -28.14 -24.24 29.86
C PHE A 41 -29.65 -24.25 29.61
N LEU A 42 -30.24 -23.08 29.32
CA LEU A 42 -31.59 -22.98 28.78
C LEU A 42 -31.58 -23.22 27.26
N PRO A 43 -32.47 -24.05 26.71
CA PRO A 43 -32.56 -24.29 25.27
C PRO A 43 -33.18 -23.08 24.56
N ARG A 44 -32.56 -22.65 23.44
CA ARG A 44 -33.15 -21.68 22.51
C ARG A 44 -34.36 -22.31 21.83
N THR A 45 -35.56 -21.85 22.18
CA THR A 45 -36.79 -22.09 21.43
C THR A 45 -36.98 -21.06 20.32
N ALA A 46 -37.77 -21.49 19.33
CA ALA A 46 -37.83 -21.02 17.97
C ALA A 46 -38.47 -19.62 17.76
N ALA A 47 -38.03 -19.03 16.64
CA ALA A 47 -38.71 -18.10 15.75
C ALA A 47 -40.10 -17.57 16.17
N GLN A 48 -40.19 -16.25 16.36
CA GLN A 48 -41.43 -15.51 16.17
C GLN A 48 -41.28 -14.51 15.01
N ALA A 49 -42.20 -14.65 14.06
CA ALA A 49 -42.30 -13.89 12.84
C ALA A 49 -42.61 -12.41 13.10
N ARG A 50 -41.94 -11.52 12.34
CA ARG A 50 -42.32 -10.11 12.21
C ARG A 50 -43.31 -9.96 11.04
N PRO A 51 -44.40 -9.18 11.18
CA PRO A 51 -45.33 -8.96 10.08
C PRO A 51 -44.74 -7.99 9.04
N ALA A 52 -44.98 -8.32 7.77
CA ALA A 52 -44.57 -7.57 6.59
C ALA A 52 -45.33 -6.24 6.46
N LEU A 53 -44.59 -5.14 6.37
CA LEU A 53 -45.11 -3.84 5.93
C LEU A 53 -45.17 -3.83 4.40
N ARG A 54 -46.38 -3.70 3.85
CA ARG A 54 -46.64 -3.48 2.42
C ARG A 54 -46.17 -2.08 2.00
N PRO A 55 -45.55 -1.89 0.82
CA PRO A 55 -45.34 -0.56 0.26
C PRO A 55 -46.62 0.00 -0.36
N ARG A 56 -46.92 1.28 -0.05
CA ARG A 56 -47.93 2.11 -0.71
C ARG A 56 -47.47 2.45 -2.14
N VAL A 57 -48.36 2.25 -3.10
CA VAL A 57 -48.29 2.75 -4.47
C VAL A 57 -48.72 4.23 -4.49
N PRO A 58 -48.02 5.12 -5.22
CA PRO A 58 -48.61 6.38 -5.68
C PRO A 58 -49.15 6.23 -7.11
N GLU A 59 -50.40 6.62 -7.29
CA GLU A 59 -51.08 6.77 -8.59
C GLU A 59 -50.37 7.79 -9.48
N ALA A 60 -50.22 7.45 -10.76
CA ALA A 60 -49.78 8.34 -11.82
C ALA A 60 -51.00 8.84 -12.61
N GLY A 61 -51.16 10.17 -12.67
CA GLY A 61 -52.06 10.87 -13.58
C GLY A 61 -51.44 11.03 -14.96
N SER A 62 -52.27 10.78 -15.97
CA SER A 62 -52.00 10.70 -17.41
C SER A 62 -51.60 12.02 -18.07
N ALA A 63 -50.66 11.98 -19.02
CA ALA A 63 -50.69 12.83 -20.22
C ALA A 63 -49.93 12.16 -21.39
N LEU A 64 -50.69 11.95 -22.45
CA LEU A 64 -50.41 11.43 -23.80
C LEU A 64 -49.18 12.04 -24.49
N VAL A 65 -48.44 11.24 -25.29
CA VAL A 65 -48.02 11.51 -26.70
C VAL A 65 -47.41 10.19 -27.28
N GLY A 66 -47.93 9.70 -28.42
CA GLY A 66 -47.28 8.70 -29.30
C GLY A 66 -46.65 9.39 -30.54
N PRO A 67 -46.12 8.68 -31.58
CA PRO A 67 -46.19 7.24 -31.87
C PRO A 67 -44.84 6.56 -32.21
N SER A 68 -44.86 5.22 -32.28
CA SER A 68 -43.86 4.36 -32.95
C SER A 68 -44.01 4.38 -34.49
N PRO A 69 -43.02 3.86 -35.25
CA PRO A 69 -43.22 2.51 -35.80
C PRO A 69 -41.99 1.59 -35.76
N VAL A 70 -42.31 0.31 -35.97
CA VAL A 70 -41.55 -0.93 -35.76
C VAL A 70 -40.75 -1.34 -37.01
N GLY A 71 -39.62 -2.04 -36.81
CA GLY A 71 -38.98 -2.92 -37.80
C GLY A 71 -37.93 -3.85 -37.14
N PRO A 72 -38.03 -5.20 -37.28
CA PRO A 72 -37.17 -6.14 -36.54
C PRO A 72 -36.05 -6.75 -37.42
N ALA A 73 -34.92 -7.10 -36.80
CA ALA A 73 -34.00 -8.10 -37.36
C ALA A 73 -33.30 -8.92 -36.27
N ARG A 74 -33.34 -10.23 -36.48
CA ARG A 74 -32.89 -11.33 -35.62
C ARG A 74 -31.38 -11.57 -35.77
N GLY A 75 -30.75 -12.12 -34.74
CA GLY A 75 -29.38 -12.64 -34.83
C GLY A 75 -28.95 -13.41 -33.57
N ALA A 76 -29.55 -14.57 -33.30
CA ALA A 76 -29.09 -15.50 -32.28
C ALA A 76 -28.00 -16.42 -32.87
N ILE A 77 -26.79 -16.39 -32.29
CA ILE A 77 -25.71 -17.33 -32.60
C ILE A 77 -25.81 -18.51 -31.64
N LYS A 78 -26.08 -19.70 -32.20
CA LYS A 78 -26.12 -20.99 -31.51
C LYS A 78 -24.71 -21.56 -31.35
N TRP A 79 -24.41 -22.03 -30.16
CA TRP A 79 -23.36 -23.03 -29.90
C TRP A 79 -23.86 -24.41 -30.32
N ARG A 80 -23.04 -25.17 -31.05
CA ARG A 80 -23.17 -26.62 -31.16
C ARG A 80 -21.80 -27.27 -31.32
N ALA A 81 -21.44 -28.04 -30.30
CA ALA A 81 -20.42 -29.08 -30.36
C ALA A 81 -21.05 -30.37 -30.93
N LEU A 82 -20.29 -31.14 -31.70
CA LEU A 82 -20.27 -32.61 -31.77
C LEU A 82 -19.51 -33.06 -33.02
N CYS A 83 -18.43 -33.83 -32.82
CA CYS A 83 -18.13 -35.03 -33.61
C CYS A 83 -17.19 -35.95 -32.80
N THR A 84 -17.57 -37.21 -32.73
CA THR A 84 -17.01 -38.36 -32.00
C THR A 84 -16.24 -39.29 -32.94
N GLY A 85 -15.11 -39.89 -32.47
CA GLY A 85 -14.49 -41.19 -32.84
C GLY A 85 -14.12 -41.45 -34.32
N HIS A 86 -13.08 -42.19 -34.73
CA HIS A 86 -12.21 -43.21 -34.11
C HIS A 86 -11.01 -43.48 -35.10
N PRO A 87 -10.09 -44.47 -34.93
CA PRO A 87 -8.64 -44.24 -34.84
C PRO A 87 -7.75 -44.84 -35.96
N GLY A 88 -6.46 -44.47 -35.96
CA GLY A 88 -5.36 -45.35 -36.36
C GLY A 88 -4.62 -45.02 -37.66
N ALA A 89 -3.44 -44.39 -37.56
CA ALA A 89 -2.30 -44.59 -38.47
C ALA A 89 -1.01 -44.06 -37.85
N SER A 90 0.03 -44.89 -37.84
CA SER A 90 1.40 -44.57 -37.42
C SER A 90 2.12 -43.70 -38.45
N ALA A 91 3.04 -42.85 -37.99
CA ALA A 91 4.48 -42.91 -38.32
C ALA A 91 5.18 -41.55 -38.12
N SER A 92 6.34 -41.66 -37.47
CA SER A 92 7.54 -40.82 -37.52
C SER A 92 7.61 -39.57 -38.41
N ALA A 93 8.37 -38.61 -37.86
CA ALA A 93 9.19 -37.59 -38.52
C ALA A 93 8.60 -36.16 -38.56
N CYS A 94 8.96 -35.35 -37.57
CA CYS A 94 9.06 -33.90 -37.74
C CYS A 94 10.47 -33.44 -37.36
N ARG A 95 11.16 -32.89 -38.35
CA ARG A 95 12.49 -32.26 -38.27
C ARG A 95 12.41 -30.90 -37.55
N PRO A 96 13.53 -30.40 -36.98
CA PRO A 96 13.59 -29.09 -36.36
C PRO A 96 13.50 -27.96 -37.41
N GLY A 97 12.71 -26.92 -37.09
CA GLY A 97 12.61 -25.69 -37.88
C GLY A 97 13.86 -24.82 -37.80
N PRO A 98 14.05 -23.88 -38.75
CA PRO A 98 15.30 -23.14 -38.94
C PRO A 98 15.51 -22.00 -37.90
N PRO A 99 16.76 -21.53 -37.74
CA PRO A 99 17.12 -20.53 -36.71
C PRO A 99 16.72 -19.10 -37.11
N TYR A 100 16.45 -18.29 -36.09
CA TYR A 100 16.20 -16.84 -36.17
C TYR A 100 17.32 -16.08 -36.92
N PRO A 101 17.00 -15.08 -37.76
CA PRO A 101 18.02 -14.25 -38.39
C PRO A 101 18.57 -13.19 -37.41
N ARG A 102 19.90 -13.06 -37.44
CA ARG A 102 20.69 -11.99 -36.80
C ARG A 102 20.42 -10.66 -37.53
N HIS A 103 20.32 -9.58 -36.77
CA HIS A 103 20.36 -8.23 -37.33
C HIS A 103 21.80 -7.74 -37.40
N ASP A 104 22.32 -7.63 -38.62
CA ASP A 104 23.53 -6.87 -38.92
C ASP A 104 23.21 -5.38 -39.13
N PHE A 105 24.11 -4.55 -38.62
CA PHE A 105 24.15 -3.11 -38.76
C PHE A 105 24.37 -2.70 -40.23
N ALA A 106 23.54 -1.79 -40.74
CA ALA A 106 23.86 -1.00 -41.91
C ALA A 106 23.36 0.44 -41.75
N THR A 107 24.28 1.37 -41.99
CA THR A 107 24.15 2.82 -41.96
C THR A 107 23.52 3.35 -43.25
N ALA A 108 22.52 4.25 -43.13
CA ALA A 108 22.14 5.23 -44.16
C ALA A 108 21.31 6.32 -43.44
N SER A 109 21.89 7.51 -43.23
CA SER A 109 21.79 8.70 -44.09
C SER A 109 20.49 9.48 -43.90
N SER A 110 20.67 10.77 -43.64
CA SER A 110 19.69 11.76 -43.25
C SER A 110 18.62 12.00 -44.31
N ALA A 111 17.36 11.92 -43.90
CA ALA A 111 16.27 12.66 -44.52
C ALA A 111 15.39 13.23 -43.40
N ALA A 112 15.27 14.56 -43.40
CA ALA A 112 14.39 15.29 -42.52
C ALA A 112 12.98 14.74 -42.62
N ASN A 113 12.39 14.36 -41.49
CA ASN A 113 10.98 14.01 -41.44
C ASN A 113 10.26 14.90 -40.43
N GLN A 114 9.15 15.41 -40.93
CA GLN A 114 8.30 16.44 -40.39
C GLN A 114 7.73 16.00 -39.03
N GLY A 115 7.53 16.97 -38.14
CA GLY A 115 7.03 16.75 -36.80
C GLY A 115 5.66 16.09 -36.80
N THR A 116 5.64 14.76 -36.63
CA THR A 116 4.54 14.07 -35.95
C THR A 116 4.61 14.48 -34.49
N THR A 117 3.75 15.43 -34.10
CA THR A 117 3.25 15.54 -32.73
C THR A 117 2.57 14.23 -32.37
N GLY A 118 3.38 13.24 -31.98
CA GLY A 118 2.88 12.03 -31.35
C GLY A 118 2.08 12.48 -30.14
N ALA A 119 0.76 12.23 -30.15
CA ALA A 119 -0.07 12.43 -28.99
C ALA A 119 0.61 11.69 -27.84
N LEU A 120 1.14 12.44 -26.86
CA LEU A 120 1.71 11.86 -25.66
C LEU A 120 0.65 10.92 -25.09
N ALA A 121 0.98 9.63 -24.98
CA ALA A 121 0.08 8.65 -24.42
C ALA A 121 -0.40 9.15 -23.04
N ALA A 122 -1.71 9.14 -22.82
CA ALA A 122 -2.30 9.63 -21.59
C ALA A 122 -1.70 8.88 -20.38
N ARG A 123 -1.22 9.63 -19.39
CA ARG A 123 -0.73 9.05 -18.12
C ARG A 123 -1.88 8.33 -17.42
N LYS A 124 -1.55 7.27 -16.68
CA LYS A 124 -2.53 6.42 -15.99
C LYS A 124 -2.41 6.56 -14.49
N ALA A 125 -3.54 6.76 -13.82
CA ALA A 125 -3.63 6.80 -12.36
C ALA A 125 -4.49 5.66 -11.83
N LEU A 126 -4.03 5.02 -10.75
CA LEU A 126 -4.83 4.11 -9.93
C LEU A 126 -5.15 4.80 -8.60
N ILE A 127 -6.43 4.87 -8.25
CA ILE A 127 -6.87 5.33 -6.92
C ILE A 127 -7.39 4.14 -6.13
N VAL A 128 -6.73 3.81 -5.03
CA VAL A 128 -7.16 2.77 -4.08
C VAL A 128 -7.87 3.44 -2.91
N LEU A 129 -9.17 3.21 -2.78
CA LEU A 129 -10.02 3.77 -1.71
C LEU A 129 -10.34 2.70 -0.67
N ALA A 130 -10.09 3.01 0.60
CA ALA A 130 -10.39 2.14 1.74
C ALA A 130 -11.38 2.80 2.72
N HIS A 131 -12.62 3.03 2.28
CA HIS A 131 -13.70 3.50 3.15
C HIS A 131 -15.05 2.93 2.71
N ALA A 132 -15.88 2.48 3.65
CA ALA A 132 -17.14 1.79 3.34
C ALA A 132 -18.29 2.68 2.86
N GLU A 133 -18.20 4.00 3.08
CA GLU A 133 -19.35 4.89 3.03
C GLU A 133 -19.18 5.90 1.90
N LYS A 134 -20.14 5.92 0.96
CA LYS A 134 -20.17 6.87 -0.16
C LYS A 134 -20.41 8.31 0.30
N THR A 135 -20.97 8.49 1.50
CA THR A 135 -21.21 9.79 2.14
C THR A 135 -19.99 10.31 2.90
N SER A 136 -18.90 9.55 2.97
CA SER A 136 -17.69 9.94 3.69
C SER A 136 -16.89 11.02 2.97
N PHE A 137 -16.14 11.81 3.74
CA PHE A 137 -15.18 12.76 3.16
C PHE A 137 -14.05 12.05 2.38
N ASN A 138 -13.70 10.81 2.73
CA ASN A 138 -12.75 10.00 1.98
C ASN A 138 -13.27 9.67 0.57
N TYR A 139 -14.56 9.34 0.45
CA TYR A 139 -15.19 9.14 -0.85
C TYR A 139 -15.19 10.44 -1.68
N ALA A 140 -15.48 11.58 -1.04
CA ALA A 140 -15.43 12.90 -1.68
C ALA A 140 -14.01 13.26 -2.17
N MET A 141 -12.96 13.00 -1.38
CA MET A 141 -11.55 13.19 -1.78
C MET A 141 -11.17 12.30 -2.98
N LYS A 142 -11.68 11.06 -3.03
CA LYS A 142 -11.50 10.17 -4.18
C LYS A 142 -12.19 10.73 -5.43
N GLU A 143 -13.43 11.18 -5.33
CA GLU A 143 -14.16 11.78 -6.47
C GLU A 143 -13.46 13.05 -6.98
N ALA A 144 -13.02 13.92 -6.06
CA ALA A 144 -12.24 15.10 -6.40
C ALA A 144 -10.94 14.74 -7.15
N ALA A 145 -10.26 13.67 -6.75
CA ALA A 145 -9.07 13.19 -7.44
C ALA A 145 -9.37 12.66 -8.85
N VAL A 146 -10.44 11.87 -9.01
CA VAL A 146 -10.90 11.39 -10.32
C VAL A 146 -11.19 12.57 -11.24
N GLU A 147 -11.94 13.56 -10.75
CA GLU A 147 -12.33 14.75 -11.51
C GLU A 147 -11.10 15.57 -11.94
N ALA A 148 -10.18 15.89 -11.03
CA ALA A 148 -8.99 16.68 -11.33
C ALA A 148 -8.06 15.99 -12.34
N LEU A 149 -7.76 14.71 -12.13
CA LEU A 149 -6.86 13.96 -13.01
C LEU A 149 -7.46 13.77 -14.41
N LYS A 150 -8.75 13.44 -14.52
CA LYS A 150 -9.42 13.33 -15.83
C LYS A 150 -9.44 14.67 -16.58
N ARG A 151 -9.65 15.79 -15.88
CA ARG A 151 -9.57 17.13 -16.50
C ARG A 151 -8.19 17.44 -17.06
N LYS A 152 -7.13 16.86 -16.50
CA LYS A 152 -5.74 16.98 -17.00
C LYS A 152 -5.35 15.90 -18.02
N GLY A 153 -6.32 15.12 -18.51
CA GLY A 153 -6.10 14.11 -19.55
C GLY A 153 -5.56 12.77 -19.06
N TRP A 154 -5.63 12.48 -17.75
CA TRP A 154 -5.24 11.17 -17.23
C TRP A 154 -6.32 10.12 -17.46
N GLU A 155 -5.90 8.88 -17.73
CA GLU A 155 -6.75 7.71 -17.56
C GLU A 155 -6.80 7.33 -16.07
N VAL A 156 -8.00 7.29 -15.47
CA VAL A 156 -8.14 7.02 -14.03
C VAL A 156 -8.91 5.73 -13.81
N THR A 157 -8.27 4.78 -13.12
CA THR A 157 -8.89 3.54 -12.63
C THR A 157 -9.03 3.60 -11.11
N VAL A 158 -10.09 3.00 -10.58
CA VAL A 158 -10.39 2.99 -9.14
C VAL A 158 -10.48 1.55 -8.62
N SER A 159 -9.85 1.31 -7.48
CA SER A 159 -10.09 0.13 -6.63
C SER A 159 -10.74 0.60 -5.33
N ASP A 160 -12.07 0.61 -5.32
CA ASP A 160 -12.88 0.86 -4.13
C ASP A 160 -13.04 -0.46 -3.38
N LEU A 161 -12.17 -0.68 -2.37
CA LEU A 161 -11.99 -1.99 -1.77
C LEU A 161 -13.26 -2.51 -1.09
N TYR A 162 -14.05 -1.61 -0.50
CA TYR A 162 -15.33 -1.99 0.12
C TYR A 162 -16.40 -2.25 -0.94
N ALA A 163 -16.51 -1.42 -1.98
CA ALA A 163 -17.47 -1.66 -3.06
C ALA A 163 -17.17 -2.95 -3.85
N MET A 164 -15.89 -3.34 -3.93
CA MET A 164 -15.44 -4.58 -4.54
C MET A 164 -15.65 -5.81 -3.64
N ASN A 165 -16.01 -5.61 -2.37
CA ASN A 165 -15.99 -6.66 -1.35
C ASN A 165 -14.64 -7.41 -1.33
N PHE A 166 -13.54 -6.65 -1.39
CA PHE A 166 -12.20 -7.21 -1.52
C PHE A 166 -11.87 -8.09 -0.31
N ASN A 167 -11.46 -9.34 -0.55
CA ASN A 167 -10.99 -10.23 0.50
C ASN A 167 -9.61 -9.78 1.00
N PRO A 168 -9.44 -9.37 2.27
CA PRO A 168 -8.15 -8.89 2.76
C PRO A 168 -7.29 -9.98 3.39
N VAL A 169 -7.73 -11.23 3.42
CA VAL A 169 -7.03 -12.30 4.16
C VAL A 169 -6.21 -13.15 3.20
N ILE A 170 -4.88 -13.11 3.35
CA ILE A 170 -3.97 -14.02 2.64
C ILE A 170 -4.31 -15.47 2.99
N SER A 171 -4.39 -16.34 1.98
CA SER A 171 -4.63 -17.76 2.24
C SER A 171 -4.21 -18.64 1.05
N ARG A 172 -4.25 -19.95 1.25
CA ARG A 172 -4.08 -20.94 0.15
C ARG A 172 -5.05 -20.73 -1.01
N LYS A 173 -6.19 -20.06 -0.78
CA LYS A 173 -7.19 -19.76 -1.82
C LYS A 173 -6.75 -18.66 -2.79
N ASP A 174 -5.66 -17.95 -2.49
CA ASP A 174 -5.04 -17.00 -3.40
C ASP A 174 -4.31 -17.69 -4.56
N ILE A 175 -4.17 -19.01 -4.49
CA ILE A 175 -3.42 -19.83 -5.43
C ILE A 175 -4.37 -20.89 -6.00
N THR A 176 -4.49 -20.89 -7.31
CA THR A 176 -5.23 -21.89 -8.06
C THR A 176 -4.31 -23.04 -8.48
N GLY A 177 -4.87 -24.22 -8.68
CA GLY A 177 -4.10 -25.42 -9.06
C GLY A 177 -3.28 -26.01 -7.91
N THR A 178 -2.25 -26.77 -8.27
CA THR A 178 -1.45 -27.56 -7.33
C THR A 178 -0.42 -26.70 -6.59
N LEU A 179 -0.35 -26.88 -5.27
CA LEU A 179 0.69 -26.28 -4.41
C LEU A 179 1.94 -27.16 -4.42
N LYS A 180 3.12 -26.55 -4.31
CA LYS A 180 4.40 -27.27 -4.31
C LYS A 180 4.56 -28.14 -3.06
N ASP A 181 4.26 -27.59 -1.88
CA ASP A 181 4.32 -28.32 -0.60
C ASP A 181 3.02 -28.10 0.20
N PRO A 182 1.97 -28.89 -0.08
CA PRO A 182 0.69 -28.71 0.60
C PRO A 182 0.70 -29.12 2.07
N GLY A 183 1.69 -29.90 2.52
CA GLY A 183 1.86 -30.37 3.90
C GLY A 183 2.54 -29.33 4.79
N ASN A 184 3.38 -28.46 4.20
CA ASN A 184 4.03 -27.34 4.88
C ASN A 184 3.86 -26.05 4.05
N PHE A 185 2.64 -25.52 4.05
CA PHE A 185 2.30 -24.35 3.25
C PHE A 185 3.08 -23.10 3.67
N GLN A 186 3.81 -22.50 2.72
CA GLN A 186 4.55 -21.25 2.89
C GLN A 186 4.07 -20.21 1.89
N TYR A 187 3.26 -19.24 2.35
CA TYR A 187 2.67 -18.23 1.48
C TYR A 187 3.69 -17.50 0.58
N PRO A 188 4.86 -17.04 1.08
CA PRO A 188 5.81 -16.32 0.22
C PRO A 188 6.31 -17.17 -0.95
N ALA A 189 6.66 -18.43 -0.72
CA ALA A 189 7.19 -19.30 -1.77
C ALA A 189 6.10 -19.73 -2.76
N GLU A 190 4.93 -20.10 -2.26
CA GLU A 190 3.81 -20.59 -3.07
C GLU A 190 3.19 -19.48 -3.92
N SER A 191 3.03 -18.27 -3.38
CA SER A 191 2.48 -17.12 -4.12
C SER A 191 3.43 -16.64 -5.23
N VAL A 192 4.74 -16.63 -4.99
CA VAL A 192 5.75 -16.34 -6.02
C VAL A 192 5.70 -17.37 -7.16
N LEU A 193 5.59 -18.66 -6.82
CA LEU A 193 5.47 -19.70 -7.84
C LEU A 193 4.17 -19.55 -8.63
N ALA A 194 3.06 -19.28 -7.94
CA ALA A 194 1.77 -19.03 -8.57
C ALA A 194 1.78 -17.81 -9.48
N TYR A 195 2.49 -16.73 -9.13
CA TYR A 195 2.70 -15.59 -10.00
C TYR A 195 3.43 -16.00 -11.29
N LYS A 196 4.57 -16.68 -11.17
CA LYS A 196 5.38 -17.14 -12.31
C LYS A 196 4.63 -18.06 -13.26
N GLU A 197 3.72 -18.88 -12.72
CA GLU A 197 2.95 -19.85 -13.48
C GLU A 197 1.55 -19.36 -13.89
N GLY A 198 1.19 -18.11 -13.59
CA GLY A 198 -0.13 -17.55 -13.94
C GLY A 198 -1.30 -18.19 -13.20
N ARG A 199 -1.08 -18.64 -11.97
CA ARG A 199 -2.03 -19.38 -11.13
C ARG A 199 -2.58 -18.59 -9.94
N LEU A 200 -2.31 -17.30 -9.84
CA LEU A 200 -2.90 -16.46 -8.80
C LEU A 200 -4.42 -16.35 -8.95
N SER A 201 -5.11 -16.11 -7.82
CA SER A 201 -6.54 -15.86 -7.81
C SER A 201 -6.90 -14.68 -8.75
N PRO A 202 -8.00 -14.76 -9.52
CA PRO A 202 -8.34 -13.75 -10.52
C PRO A 202 -8.48 -12.33 -9.98
N ASP A 203 -8.93 -12.16 -8.74
CA ASP A 203 -9.06 -10.86 -8.08
C ASP A 203 -7.69 -10.22 -7.81
N ILE A 204 -6.69 -11.00 -7.42
CA ILE A 204 -5.30 -10.53 -7.26
C ILE A 204 -4.73 -10.11 -8.62
N VAL A 205 -4.89 -10.96 -9.65
CA VAL A 205 -4.41 -10.66 -11.01
C VAL A 205 -5.04 -9.38 -11.56
N ALA A 206 -6.32 -9.13 -11.28
CA ALA A 206 -6.99 -7.90 -11.68
C ALA A 206 -6.36 -6.64 -11.05
N GLU A 207 -5.99 -6.69 -9.77
CA GLU A 207 -5.33 -5.58 -9.08
C GLU A 207 -3.88 -5.38 -9.54
N GLN A 208 -3.14 -6.47 -9.79
CA GLN A 208 -1.79 -6.41 -10.33
C GLN A 208 -1.77 -5.73 -11.70
N LYS A 209 -2.72 -6.05 -12.59
CA LYS A 209 -2.86 -5.38 -13.91
C LYS A 209 -3.08 -3.88 -13.79
N LYS A 210 -3.85 -3.42 -12.80
CA LYS A 210 -4.05 -1.99 -12.55
C LYS A 210 -2.75 -1.31 -12.11
N LEU A 211 -1.97 -1.97 -11.25
CA LEU A 211 -0.66 -1.50 -10.81
C LEU A 211 0.36 -1.45 -11.96
N GLU A 212 0.40 -2.48 -12.82
CA GLU A 212 1.25 -2.53 -14.01
C GLU A 212 0.97 -1.34 -14.94
N ALA A 213 -0.30 -1.04 -15.17
CA ALA A 213 -0.73 0.05 -16.04
C ALA A 213 -0.49 1.44 -15.45
N ALA A 214 -0.57 1.61 -14.13
CA ALA A 214 -0.54 2.93 -13.49
C ALA A 214 0.86 3.57 -13.47
N ASP A 215 0.93 4.86 -13.79
CA ASP A 215 2.10 5.72 -13.52
C ASP A 215 2.05 6.27 -12.09
N LEU A 216 0.86 6.71 -11.66
CA LEU A 216 0.58 7.26 -10.33
C LEU A 216 -0.36 6.35 -9.56
N VAL A 217 -0.05 6.08 -8.29
CA VAL A 217 -0.95 5.37 -7.37
C VAL A 217 -1.33 6.28 -6.20
N ILE A 218 -2.61 6.49 -5.97
CA ILE A 218 -3.15 7.28 -4.86
C ILE A 218 -3.82 6.34 -3.87
N PHE A 219 -3.38 6.36 -2.61
CA PHE A 219 -4.04 5.64 -1.53
C PHE A 219 -4.88 6.61 -0.69
N GLN A 220 -6.21 6.50 -0.78
CA GLN A 220 -7.16 7.33 -0.03
C GLN A 220 -7.75 6.52 1.13
N PHE A 221 -7.50 6.94 2.37
CA PHE A 221 -8.01 6.23 3.55
C PHE A 221 -8.10 7.10 4.81
N PRO A 222 -9.00 6.76 5.76
CA PRO A 222 -8.93 7.29 7.11
C PRO A 222 -7.82 6.60 7.89
N LEU A 223 -7.02 7.37 8.65
CA LEU A 223 -6.05 6.80 9.59
C LEU A 223 -6.79 6.00 10.65
N GLN A 224 -6.51 4.70 10.75
CA GLN A 224 -7.12 3.80 11.73
C GLN A 224 -6.01 3.17 12.55
N TRP A 225 -6.05 3.35 13.87
CA TRP A 225 -5.03 2.83 14.78
C TRP A 225 -3.59 3.13 14.33
N PHE A 226 -3.33 4.40 13.95
CA PHE A 226 -2.00 4.87 13.52
C PHE A 226 -1.46 4.13 12.28
N GLY A 227 -2.36 3.57 11.47
CA GLY A 227 -1.99 2.89 10.23
C GLY A 227 -3.10 2.91 9.19
N VAL A 228 -2.94 2.06 8.18
CA VAL A 228 -3.93 1.85 7.14
C VAL A 228 -5.11 1.00 7.65
N PRO A 229 -6.33 1.16 7.10
CA PRO A 229 -7.43 0.23 7.38
C PRO A 229 -7.04 -1.21 7.06
N ALA A 230 -7.57 -2.17 7.83
CA ALA A 230 -7.23 -3.59 7.67
C ALA A 230 -7.48 -4.11 6.24
N ILE A 231 -8.53 -3.63 5.56
CA ILE A 231 -8.81 -4.00 4.17
C ILE A 231 -7.71 -3.55 3.19
N LEU A 232 -7.11 -2.38 3.45
CA LEU A 232 -5.99 -1.87 2.66
C LEU A 232 -4.70 -2.60 3.00
N LYS A 233 -4.47 -2.93 4.28
CA LYS A 233 -3.34 -3.79 4.66
C LYS A 233 -3.39 -5.14 3.95
N GLY A 234 -4.56 -5.78 3.95
CA GLY A 234 -4.78 -7.05 3.26
C GLY A 234 -4.64 -6.95 1.75
N TRP A 235 -5.00 -5.80 1.16
CA TRP A 235 -4.73 -5.54 -0.26
C TRP A 235 -3.23 -5.52 -0.54
N PHE A 236 -2.42 -4.86 0.29
CA PHE A 236 -0.96 -4.93 0.15
C PHE A 236 -0.44 -6.36 0.25
N GLU A 237 -0.88 -7.12 1.26
CA GLU A 237 -0.40 -8.49 1.52
C GLU A 237 -0.74 -9.47 0.38
N ARG A 238 -1.91 -9.35 -0.23
CA ARG A 238 -2.37 -10.23 -1.32
C ARG A 238 -1.87 -9.80 -2.70
N VAL A 239 -1.70 -8.50 -2.95
CA VAL A 239 -1.38 -7.96 -4.28
C VAL A 239 0.12 -7.75 -4.48
N LEU A 240 0.84 -7.29 -3.45
CA LEU A 240 2.29 -7.02 -3.52
C LEU A 240 3.12 -8.30 -3.34
N ILE A 241 2.90 -9.27 -4.21
CA ILE A 241 3.60 -10.56 -4.21
C ILE A 241 5.06 -10.37 -4.65
N GLY A 242 5.97 -11.20 -4.11
CA GLY A 242 7.37 -11.22 -4.53
C GLY A 242 7.50 -11.52 -6.02
N GLU A 243 8.58 -11.02 -6.64
CA GLU A 243 8.84 -11.03 -8.09
C GLU A 243 7.90 -10.14 -8.92
N PHE A 244 6.69 -9.87 -8.44
CA PHE A 244 5.80 -8.86 -9.01
C PHE A 244 6.13 -7.45 -8.46
N ALA A 245 6.01 -7.27 -7.15
CA ALA A 245 6.13 -5.96 -6.51
C ALA A 245 7.50 -5.70 -5.88
N TYR A 246 8.25 -6.74 -5.54
CA TYR A 246 9.58 -6.62 -4.94
C TYR A 246 10.45 -7.83 -5.25
N THR A 247 11.77 -7.67 -5.15
CA THR A 247 12.73 -8.77 -5.10
C THR A 247 13.79 -8.47 -4.05
N TYR A 248 14.37 -9.49 -3.41
CA TYR A 248 15.46 -9.27 -2.44
C TYR A 248 16.75 -8.78 -3.12
N ALA A 249 16.95 -9.10 -4.40
CA ALA A 249 18.11 -8.64 -5.16
C ALA A 249 18.00 -7.16 -5.60
N ALA A 250 16.78 -6.62 -5.66
CA ALA A 250 16.50 -5.26 -6.10
C ALA A 250 15.47 -4.59 -5.17
N MET A 251 15.86 -4.41 -3.90
CA MET A 251 15.05 -3.73 -2.89
C MET A 251 15.07 -2.21 -3.07
N TYR A 252 14.07 -1.52 -2.53
CA TYR A 252 14.00 -0.06 -2.44
C TYR A 252 14.10 0.62 -3.81
N ASP A 253 14.97 1.63 -3.99
CA ASP A 253 15.12 2.41 -5.23
C ASP A 253 15.38 1.59 -6.52
N LYS A 254 15.75 0.31 -6.40
CA LYS A 254 15.89 -0.64 -7.51
C LYS A 254 14.65 -1.49 -7.79
N GLY A 255 13.59 -1.35 -6.99
CA GLY A 255 12.38 -2.15 -7.04
C GLY A 255 11.63 -2.08 -8.38
N PRO A 256 10.71 -3.04 -8.63
CA PRO A 256 9.89 -3.09 -9.85
C PRO A 256 9.12 -1.79 -10.13
N PHE A 257 8.72 -1.05 -9.10
CA PHE A 257 7.92 0.17 -9.24
C PHE A 257 8.74 1.47 -9.23
N ARG A 258 10.06 1.42 -9.45
CA ARG A 258 10.96 2.60 -9.49
C ARG A 258 10.59 3.72 -10.44
N ASN A 259 9.84 3.41 -11.50
CA ASN A 259 9.37 4.38 -12.49
C ASN A 259 7.94 4.90 -12.20
N LYS A 260 7.34 4.50 -11.07
CA LYS A 260 5.99 4.89 -10.66
C LYS A 260 6.06 5.81 -9.45
N LYS A 261 5.12 6.75 -9.37
CA LYS A 261 4.94 7.64 -8.21
C LYS A 261 3.76 7.18 -7.37
N THR A 262 3.83 7.43 -6.07
CA THR A 262 2.73 7.13 -5.14
C THR A 262 2.51 8.24 -4.13
N VAL A 263 1.28 8.42 -3.68
CA VAL A 263 0.93 9.39 -2.65
C VAL A 263 -0.11 8.81 -1.69
N LEU A 264 0.08 9.09 -0.40
CA LEU A 264 -0.91 8.80 0.63
C LEU A 264 -1.80 10.04 0.83
N SER A 265 -3.11 9.88 0.72
CA SER A 265 -4.10 10.90 1.08
C SER A 265 -4.89 10.42 2.29
N ILE A 266 -4.65 11.05 3.43
CA ILE A 266 -5.02 10.55 4.75
C ILE A 266 -5.89 11.56 5.47
N THR A 267 -7.03 11.11 6.00
CA THR A 267 -7.84 11.89 6.94
C THR A 267 -7.66 11.38 8.36
N THR A 268 -7.59 12.25 9.36
CA THR A 268 -7.51 11.85 10.78
C THR A 268 -8.69 12.39 11.61
N GLY A 269 -8.91 11.76 12.77
CA GLY A 269 -9.79 12.31 13.80
C GLY A 269 -9.12 13.38 14.66
N GLY A 270 -7.87 13.15 15.08
CA GLY A 270 -7.08 14.11 15.88
C GLY A 270 -6.59 15.31 15.07
N SER A 271 -6.36 16.45 15.74
CA SER A 271 -5.83 17.66 15.12
C SER A 271 -4.36 17.51 14.76
N GLY A 272 -3.86 18.36 13.84
CA GLY A 272 -2.44 18.35 13.47
C GLY A 272 -1.49 18.59 14.65
N SER A 273 -1.89 19.41 15.62
CA SER A 273 -1.09 19.66 16.83
C SER A 273 -0.88 18.41 17.69
N MET A 274 -1.84 17.47 17.71
CA MET A 274 -1.70 16.21 18.45
C MET A 274 -0.60 15.31 17.86
N TYR A 275 -0.31 15.46 16.56
CA TYR A 275 0.73 14.71 15.83
C TYR A 275 2.01 15.53 15.57
N SER A 276 2.13 16.69 16.22
CA SER A 276 3.37 17.47 16.23
C SER A 276 4.42 16.83 17.14
N LEU A 277 5.65 17.33 17.11
CA LEU A 277 6.74 16.87 18.00
C LEU A 277 6.38 16.97 19.49
N GLN A 278 5.53 17.92 19.87
CA GLN A 278 5.06 18.15 21.24
C GLN A 278 3.66 17.56 21.51
N GLY A 279 3.06 16.94 20.49
CA GLY A 279 1.72 16.40 20.56
C GLY A 279 1.68 15.06 21.30
N ILE A 280 0.53 14.76 21.91
CA ILE A 280 0.33 13.54 22.70
C ILE A 280 0.48 12.25 21.88
N HIS A 281 0.29 12.29 20.56
CA HIS A 281 0.48 11.15 19.68
C HIS A 281 1.92 10.99 19.17
N GLY A 282 2.77 11.99 19.41
CA GLY A 282 4.11 12.06 18.84
C GLY A 282 4.13 12.41 17.36
N ASP A 283 5.34 12.43 16.81
CA ASP A 283 5.62 12.88 15.45
C ASP A 283 4.95 12.03 14.37
N MET A 284 4.11 12.65 13.54
CA MET A 284 3.50 12.01 12.36
C MET A 284 4.53 11.37 11.41
N ASN A 285 5.74 11.91 11.31
CA ASN A 285 6.78 11.33 10.47
C ASN A 285 7.12 9.87 10.87
N ILE A 286 7.05 9.56 12.17
CA ILE A 286 7.29 8.21 12.69
C ILE A 286 6.15 7.27 12.31
N ILE A 287 4.91 7.76 12.40
CA ILE A 287 3.69 6.99 12.05
C ILE A 287 3.67 6.62 10.56
N LEU A 288 4.12 7.52 9.69
CA LEU A 288 4.09 7.32 8.24
C LEU A 288 5.20 6.39 7.74
N TRP A 289 6.34 6.33 8.44
CA TRP A 289 7.54 5.63 7.99
C TRP A 289 7.31 4.16 7.59
N PRO A 290 6.62 3.31 8.38
CA PRO A 290 6.43 1.90 8.02
C PRO A 290 5.64 1.70 6.72
N ILE A 291 4.75 2.63 6.39
CA ILE A 291 3.94 2.56 5.17
C ILE A 291 4.76 3.09 3.98
N GLN A 292 5.27 4.31 4.10
CA GLN A 292 5.98 4.99 3.01
C GLN A 292 7.31 4.29 2.68
N SER A 293 8.14 3.98 3.67
CA SER A 293 9.41 3.28 3.48
C SER A 293 9.18 1.76 3.32
N GLY A 294 8.59 1.14 4.34
CA GLY A 294 8.55 -0.33 4.47
C GLY A 294 7.61 -1.06 3.50
N THR A 295 6.58 -0.37 2.98
CA THR A 295 5.65 -0.96 2.00
C THR A 295 5.87 -0.38 0.61
N LEU A 296 5.81 0.95 0.47
CA LEU A 296 5.78 1.59 -0.84
C LEU A 296 7.18 1.74 -1.45
N HIS A 297 8.10 2.39 -0.74
CA HIS A 297 9.46 2.60 -1.23
C HIS A 297 10.22 1.29 -1.37
N PHE A 298 9.96 0.30 -0.50
CA PHE A 298 10.51 -1.06 -0.63
C PHE A 298 10.22 -1.70 -2.00
N CYS A 299 9.02 -1.47 -2.56
CA CYS A 299 8.63 -1.92 -3.90
C CYS A 299 9.21 -1.05 -5.04
N GLY A 300 9.91 0.04 -4.69
CA GLY A 300 10.53 0.99 -5.60
C GLY A 300 9.79 2.28 -5.82
N PHE A 301 8.58 2.46 -5.30
CA PHE A 301 7.84 3.69 -5.56
C PHE A 301 8.64 4.95 -5.17
N GLN A 302 8.53 5.97 -6.01
CA GLN A 302 8.86 7.35 -5.65
C GLN A 302 7.68 7.91 -4.83
N VAL A 303 7.87 8.05 -3.52
CA VAL A 303 6.80 8.48 -2.61
C VAL A 303 6.74 10.00 -2.55
N LEU A 304 5.60 10.60 -2.91
CA LEU A 304 5.35 12.03 -2.86
C LEU A 304 4.92 12.48 -1.45
N GLU A 305 4.90 13.79 -1.22
CA GLU A 305 4.41 14.37 0.05
C GLU A 305 2.97 13.86 0.35
N PRO A 306 2.69 13.34 1.55
CA PRO A 306 1.35 12.88 1.89
C PRO A 306 0.36 14.06 1.94
N GLN A 307 -0.84 13.85 1.41
CA GLN A 307 -1.97 14.78 1.60
C GLN A 307 -2.61 14.52 2.96
N LEU A 308 -2.21 15.27 3.98
CA LEU A 308 -2.69 15.10 5.35
C LEU A 308 -3.84 16.06 5.66
N THR A 309 -5.03 15.51 5.90
CA THR A 309 -6.24 16.26 6.25
C THR A 309 -6.62 15.98 7.71
N TYR A 310 -6.17 16.85 8.60
CA TYR A 310 -6.34 16.65 10.04
C TYR A 310 -7.74 17.00 10.54
N SER A 311 -8.18 16.28 11.57
CA SER A 311 -9.41 16.56 12.34
C SER A 311 -10.68 16.80 11.50
N ILE A 312 -10.88 16.00 10.45
CA ILE A 312 -11.93 16.24 9.45
C ILE A 312 -13.36 16.25 10.02
N GLY A 313 -13.57 15.57 11.15
CA GLY A 313 -14.85 15.59 11.89
C GLY A 313 -15.18 16.94 12.53
N HIS A 314 -14.18 17.79 12.73
CA HIS A 314 -14.31 19.12 13.35
C HIS A 314 -14.15 20.27 12.33
N THR A 315 -13.98 19.95 11.05
CA THR A 315 -13.78 20.95 10.00
C THR A 315 -15.13 21.50 9.51
N PRO A 316 -15.35 22.82 9.50
CA PRO A 316 -16.53 23.45 8.92
C PRO A 316 -16.76 23.09 7.44
N MET A 317 -17.98 23.26 6.93
CA MET A 317 -18.35 22.85 5.57
C MET A 317 -17.59 23.62 4.48
N ASP A 318 -17.48 24.93 4.62
CA ASP A 318 -16.72 25.81 3.75
C ASP A 318 -15.24 25.40 3.69
N ALA A 319 -14.63 25.13 4.85
CA ALA A 319 -13.25 24.64 4.92
C ALA A 319 -13.08 23.25 4.30
N ARG A 320 -14.07 22.36 4.42
CA ARG A 320 -14.08 21.05 3.74
C ARG A 320 -14.09 21.19 2.22
N ILE A 321 -14.85 22.15 1.68
CA ILE A 321 -14.84 22.47 0.25
C ILE A 321 -13.46 22.97 -0.17
N GLN A 322 -12.84 23.87 0.61
CA GLN A 322 -11.49 24.36 0.30
C GLN A 322 -10.43 23.26 0.31
N ILE A 323 -10.55 22.26 1.19
CA ILE A 323 -9.66 21.09 1.20
C ILE A 323 -9.81 20.29 -0.11
N LEU A 324 -11.03 20.06 -0.58
CA LEU A 324 -11.28 19.36 -1.85
C LEU A 324 -10.70 20.14 -3.04
N GLU A 325 -10.89 21.46 -3.09
CA GLU A 325 -10.36 22.30 -4.17
C GLU A 325 -8.83 22.42 -4.11
N GLY A 326 -8.24 22.51 -2.92
CA GLY A 326 -6.79 22.46 -2.74
C GLY A 326 -6.19 21.13 -3.19
N TRP A 327 -6.87 20.01 -2.90
CA TRP A 327 -6.46 18.70 -3.37
C TRP A 327 -6.52 18.58 -4.89
N LYS A 328 -7.62 19.03 -5.52
CA LYS A 328 -7.74 19.12 -6.98
C LYS A 328 -6.61 19.93 -7.59
N LYS A 329 -6.33 21.11 -7.03
CA LYS A 329 -5.28 22.02 -7.51
C LYS A 329 -3.90 21.37 -7.46
N ARG A 330 -3.56 20.67 -6.37
CA ARG A 330 -2.29 19.94 -6.26
C ARG A 330 -2.17 18.86 -7.35
N LEU A 331 -3.25 18.11 -7.60
CA LEU A 331 -3.27 17.05 -8.61
C LEU A 331 -3.05 17.54 -10.04
N GLU A 332 -3.18 18.84 -10.31
CA GLU A 332 -2.93 19.39 -11.64
C GLU A 332 -1.48 19.22 -12.09
N ASN A 333 -0.51 19.25 -11.15
CA ASN A 333 0.93 19.15 -11.44
C ASN A 333 1.63 18.11 -10.56
N ILE A 334 0.88 17.17 -9.95
CA ILE A 334 1.43 16.19 -8.99
C ILE A 334 2.57 15.34 -9.57
N TRP A 335 2.57 15.11 -10.89
CA TRP A 335 3.62 14.32 -11.53
C TRP A 335 4.98 15.02 -11.51
N ASP A 336 5.00 16.35 -11.44
CA ASP A 336 6.24 17.14 -11.49
C ASP A 336 6.81 17.40 -10.08
N GLU A 337 6.11 16.97 -9.03
CA GLU A 337 6.58 17.09 -7.66
C GLU A 337 7.85 16.25 -7.40
N THR A 338 8.77 16.85 -6.64
CA THR A 338 9.93 16.17 -6.05
C THR A 338 9.44 15.15 -5.01
N PRO A 339 9.88 13.88 -5.07
CA PRO A 339 9.51 12.89 -4.05
C PRO A 339 10.22 13.14 -2.71
N LEU A 340 9.71 12.50 -1.66
CA LEU A 340 10.34 12.42 -0.35
C LEU A 340 11.71 11.74 -0.45
N TYR A 341 12.59 12.08 0.49
CA TYR A 341 13.92 11.48 0.57
C TYR A 341 13.91 10.18 1.38
N PHE A 342 14.59 9.17 0.83
CA PHE A 342 14.96 7.93 1.50
C PHE A 342 16.45 7.68 1.26
N ALA A 343 17.12 7.01 2.20
CA ALA A 343 18.53 6.64 2.02
C ALA A 343 18.67 5.70 0.81
N PRO A 344 19.42 6.08 -0.24
CA PRO A 344 19.58 5.24 -1.44
C PRO A 344 20.20 3.89 -1.11
N SER A 345 19.84 2.84 -1.85
CA SER A 345 20.35 1.49 -1.58
C SER A 345 21.87 1.40 -1.80
N SER A 346 22.45 2.33 -2.57
CA SER A 346 23.89 2.41 -2.85
C SER A 346 24.74 2.72 -1.61
N LEU A 347 24.11 3.24 -0.54
CA LEU A 347 24.76 3.51 0.74
C LEU A 347 24.98 2.25 1.59
N PHE A 348 24.46 1.09 1.16
CA PHE A 348 24.46 -0.16 1.92
C PHE A 348 25.19 -1.27 1.18
N ASP A 349 25.78 -2.20 1.94
CA ASP A 349 26.32 -3.44 1.42
C ASP A 349 25.23 -4.52 1.39
N LEU A 350 24.56 -4.67 0.24
CA LEU A 350 23.37 -5.51 0.06
C LEU A 350 23.68 -7.00 -0.09
N ASN A 351 24.34 -7.59 0.90
CA ASN A 351 24.63 -9.02 0.97
C ASN A 351 24.55 -9.54 2.41
N PHE A 352 24.34 -10.85 2.53
CA PHE A 352 24.20 -11.51 3.85
C PHE A 352 25.47 -11.46 4.69
N GLN A 353 26.65 -11.49 4.06
CA GLN A 353 27.94 -11.45 4.76
C GLN A 353 28.16 -10.12 5.50
N ALA A 354 27.76 -9.01 4.88
CA ALA A 354 27.80 -7.67 5.47
C ALA A 354 26.55 -7.36 6.33
N GLY A 355 25.58 -8.26 6.40
CA GLY A 355 24.36 -8.08 7.19
C GLY A 355 23.44 -6.96 6.70
N PHE A 356 23.53 -6.58 5.42
CA PHE A 356 22.77 -5.45 4.84
C PHE A 356 23.00 -4.11 5.56
N LEU A 357 24.18 -3.93 6.15
CA LEU A 357 24.53 -2.71 6.88
C LEU A 357 24.97 -1.58 5.93
N MET A 358 24.91 -0.36 6.45
CA MET A 358 25.45 0.82 5.77
C MET A 358 26.96 0.65 5.57
N LYS A 359 27.47 1.05 4.41
CA LYS A 359 28.89 0.99 4.08
C LYS A 359 29.74 1.75 5.09
N LYS A 360 30.95 1.27 5.38
CA LYS A 360 31.81 1.85 6.41
C LYS A 360 32.20 3.29 6.09
N GLU A 361 32.56 3.56 4.84
CA GLU A 361 32.90 4.89 4.34
C GLU A 361 31.74 5.89 4.51
N VAL A 362 30.50 5.44 4.24
CA VAL A 362 29.29 6.26 4.45
C VAL A 362 29.07 6.51 5.95
N GLN A 363 29.25 5.50 6.80
CA GLN A 363 29.16 5.69 8.25
C GLN A 363 30.17 6.72 8.75
N ASP A 364 31.41 6.66 8.25
CA ASP A 364 32.49 7.57 8.62
C ASP A 364 32.17 9.01 8.18
N GLU A 365 31.70 9.21 6.95
CA GLU A 365 31.22 10.52 6.45
C GLU A 365 30.07 11.06 7.31
N GLN A 366 29.14 10.19 7.70
CA GLN A 366 28.00 10.60 8.49
C GLN A 366 28.38 10.99 9.92
N LYS A 367 29.50 10.55 10.52
CA LYS A 367 29.80 10.79 11.96
C LYS A 367 29.64 12.24 12.43
N ASN A 368 30.08 13.19 11.61
CA ASN A 368 30.08 14.61 11.97
C ASN A 368 28.76 15.33 11.65
N GLU A 369 27.81 14.66 11.00
CA GLU A 369 26.50 15.23 10.69
C GLU A 369 25.62 15.34 11.94
N THR A 370 24.89 16.44 12.07
CA THR A 370 23.97 16.67 13.19
C THR A 370 22.68 15.86 13.07
N PHE A 371 22.23 15.62 11.84
CA PHE A 371 21.02 14.89 11.56
C PHE A 371 21.34 13.49 11.01
N GLY A 372 20.45 12.54 11.24
CA GLY A 372 20.45 11.29 10.49
C GLY A 372 19.99 11.49 9.05
N LEU A 373 19.91 10.41 8.28
CA LEU A 373 19.52 10.47 6.86
C LEU A 373 18.00 10.57 6.68
N SER A 374 17.23 9.91 7.55
CA SER A 374 15.77 9.82 7.48
C SER A 374 15.21 9.34 8.83
N VAL A 375 13.88 9.18 8.96
CA VAL A 375 13.24 8.66 10.18
C VAL A 375 13.79 7.30 10.59
N GLY A 376 13.78 6.29 9.71
CA GLY A 376 14.31 4.96 10.04
C GLY A 376 15.83 4.84 9.97
N HIS A 377 16.51 5.79 9.34
CA HIS A 377 17.97 5.89 9.33
C HIS A 377 18.43 7.13 10.09
N HIS A 378 17.93 7.29 11.32
CA HIS A 378 18.26 8.42 12.18
C HIS A 378 19.66 8.30 12.81
N LEU A 379 20.26 7.09 12.81
CA LEU A 379 21.63 6.81 13.26
C LEU A 379 21.92 7.23 14.71
N GLY A 380 20.89 7.21 15.58
CA GLY A 380 21.00 7.70 16.95
C GLY A 380 21.03 9.23 17.08
N LYS A 381 20.80 9.96 16.00
CA LYS A 381 20.85 11.43 15.91
C LYS A 381 19.46 12.03 15.74
N SER A 382 19.41 13.36 15.63
CA SER A 382 18.21 14.10 15.29
C SER A 382 17.66 13.67 13.93
N ILE A 383 16.35 13.47 13.85
CA ILE A 383 15.66 13.19 12.59
C ILE A 383 15.56 14.49 11.78
N PRO A 384 15.86 14.48 10.46
CA PRO A 384 15.60 15.64 9.61
C PRO A 384 14.12 16.02 9.65
N THR A 385 13.85 17.32 9.86
CA THR A 385 12.49 17.84 9.98
C THR A 385 11.62 17.42 8.80
N ASP A 386 10.44 16.90 9.11
CA ASP A 386 9.42 16.52 8.12
C ASP A 386 9.89 15.56 7.02
N ASN A 387 10.89 14.70 7.29
CA ASN A 387 11.44 13.76 6.30
C ASN A 387 10.38 12.87 5.60
N GLN A 388 9.22 12.63 6.22
CA GLN A 388 8.12 11.82 5.68
C GLN A 388 6.87 12.63 5.31
N ILE A 389 6.95 13.96 5.45
CA ILE A 389 5.84 14.89 5.17
C ILE A 389 6.22 15.88 4.08
N LYS A 390 7.49 16.31 4.01
CA LYS A 390 8.00 17.31 3.07
C LYS A 390 9.18 16.80 2.27
N ALA A 391 9.16 17.08 0.96
CA ALA A 391 10.32 16.86 0.11
C ALA A 391 11.44 17.84 0.48
N ARG A 392 12.68 17.46 0.19
CA ARG A 392 13.82 18.39 0.34
C ARG A 392 13.62 19.56 -0.62
N LYS A 393 13.86 20.78 -0.12
CA LYS A 393 13.83 22.01 -0.92
C LYS A 393 15.00 22.08 -1.89
#